data_AF-A0A853FSI9-F1
#
_entry.id   AF-A0A853FSI9-F1
#
_cell.length_a   1.000
_cell.length_b   1.000
_cell.length_c   1.000
_cell.angle_alpha   90.00
_cell.angle_beta   90.00
_cell.angle_gamma   90.00
#
_symmetry.space_group_name_H-M   'P 1'
#
loop_
_entity.id
_entity.type
_entity.pdbx_description
1 polymer ?
#
loop_
_entity_poly.entity_id
_entity_poly.type
_entity_poly.pdbx_seq_one_letter_code
_entity_poly.pdbx_strand_id
1 'polypeptide(L)'
;MTLQLDLFARQFTPAMREPVQPHGRVLQSAPDEMLSLAHPKMAWRWAEIELHQHVDGRWMWSTSFNTNGGGSGYRVGEKWGHFAASRDDALHYAIEEMREHLGRRHLQAEERKSVRLILEWLETLQ
;
A
#
# COMPACT_ATOMS: atom_id res chain seq x y z
N MET A 1 14.91 13.10 -27.27
CA MET A 1 14.39 12.76 -25.92
C MET A 1 15.55 12.23 -25.12
N THR A 2 15.95 12.93 -24.06
CA THR A 2 17.10 12.54 -23.23
C THR A 2 16.57 11.67 -22.09
N LEU A 3 16.93 10.39 -22.07
CA LEU A 3 16.77 9.55 -20.88
C LEU A 3 17.79 10.01 -19.85
N GLN A 4 17.38 10.82 -18.88
CA GLN A 4 18.18 11.06 -17.69
C GLN A 4 18.01 9.85 -16.77
N LEU A 5 18.99 8.96 -16.77
CA LEU A 5 19.11 7.90 -15.78
C LEU A 5 19.46 8.55 -14.45
N ASP A 6 18.53 8.50 -13.50
CA ASP A 6 18.79 8.97 -12.14
C ASP A 6 19.71 7.95 -11.44
N LEU A 7 21.02 8.25 -11.45
CA LEU A 7 22.07 7.39 -10.91
C LEU A 7 21.95 7.17 -9.38
N PHE A 8 21.11 7.94 -8.71
CA PHE A 8 20.85 7.84 -7.26
C PHE A 8 19.47 7.27 -6.94
N ALA A 9 18.72 6.79 -7.94
CA ALA A 9 17.46 6.10 -7.69
C ALA A 9 17.72 4.91 -6.77
N ARG A 10 17.04 4.89 -5.61
CA ARG A 10 17.13 3.80 -4.65
C ARG A 10 16.75 2.50 -5.35
N GLN A 11 17.61 1.50 -5.25
CA GLN A 11 17.32 0.16 -5.75
C GLN A 11 16.45 -0.58 -4.73
N PHE A 12 15.30 -1.07 -5.17
CA PHE A 12 14.41 -1.90 -4.36
C PHE A 12 14.59 -3.37 -4.72
N THR A 13 14.59 -4.23 -3.71
CA THR A 13 14.62 -5.68 -3.93
C THR A 13 13.26 -6.14 -4.42
N PRO A 14 13.16 -6.91 -5.53
CA PRO A 14 11.88 -7.42 -6.02
C PRO A 14 10.98 -8.02 -4.93
N ALA A 15 9.70 -7.65 -4.94
CA ALA A 15 8.69 -8.27 -4.10
C ALA A 15 8.64 -9.79 -4.33
N MET A 16 8.61 -10.55 -3.24
CA MET A 16 8.32 -11.97 -3.23
C MET A 16 6.80 -12.15 -3.20
N ARG A 17 6.22 -12.59 -4.32
CA ARG A 17 4.77 -12.86 -4.44
C ARG A 17 4.50 -14.35 -4.31
N GLU A 18 3.83 -14.74 -3.23
CA GLU A 18 3.38 -16.11 -2.99
C GLU A 18 1.90 -16.27 -3.36
N PRO A 19 1.41 -17.51 -3.62
CA PRO A 19 0.01 -17.74 -3.88
C PRO A 19 -0.88 -17.26 -2.72
N VAL A 20 -1.94 -16.51 -3.03
CA VAL A 20 -2.95 -16.13 -2.04
C VAL A 20 -3.58 -17.38 -1.45
N GLN A 21 -3.72 -17.41 -0.12
CA GLN A 21 -4.39 -18.48 0.60
C GLN A 21 -5.79 -18.00 1.05
N PRO A 22 -6.89 -18.30 0.35
CA PRO A 22 -8.20 -17.70 0.64
C PRO A 22 -8.72 -17.92 2.08
N HIS A 23 -8.28 -19.01 2.72
CA HIS A 23 -8.60 -19.35 4.11
C HIS A 23 -7.40 -19.23 5.06
N GLY A 24 -6.31 -18.60 4.60
CA GLY A 24 -5.11 -18.34 5.41
C GLY A 24 -5.35 -17.29 6.50
N ARG A 25 -4.35 -17.10 7.35
CA ARG A 25 -4.42 -16.18 8.49
C ARG A 25 -3.99 -14.77 8.08
N VAL A 26 -4.68 -13.79 8.65
CA VAL A 26 -4.23 -12.40 8.71
C VAL A 26 -3.68 -12.11 10.09
N LEU A 27 -2.87 -11.06 10.20
CA LEU A 27 -2.30 -10.62 11.47
C LEU A 27 -3.41 -10.25 12.47
N GLN A 28 -3.38 -10.89 13.63
CA GLN A 28 -4.33 -10.63 14.72
C GLN A 28 -3.82 -9.57 15.71
N SER A 29 -2.51 -9.29 15.73
CA SER A 29 -1.91 -8.24 16.54
C SER A 29 -1.92 -6.89 15.82
N ALA A 30 -1.39 -5.87 16.49
CA ALA A 30 -1.00 -4.63 15.83
C ALA A 30 0.11 -4.90 14.79
N PRO A 31 0.10 -4.20 13.64
CA PRO A 31 1.23 -4.19 12.73
C PRO A 31 2.41 -3.47 13.39
N ASP A 32 3.63 -3.70 12.91
CA ASP A 32 4.81 -2.96 13.39
C ASP A 32 4.71 -1.49 13.02
N GLU A 33 4.09 -1.19 11.88
CA GLU A 33 3.86 0.17 11.43
C GLU A 33 2.51 0.33 10.74
N MET A 34 1.86 1.47 10.98
CA MET A 34 0.62 1.86 10.30
C MET A 34 0.74 3.32 9.86
N LEU A 35 0.82 3.53 8.55
CA LEU A 35 0.80 4.84 7.91
C LEU A 35 -0.63 5.12 7.47
N SER A 36 -1.15 6.33 7.72
CA SER A 36 -2.52 6.63 7.35
C SER A 36 -2.75 8.08 6.93
N LEU A 37 -3.67 8.27 5.99
CA LEU A 37 -4.25 9.55 5.62
C LEU A 37 -5.63 9.68 6.27
N ALA A 38 -5.74 10.52 7.30
CA ALA A 38 -7.00 10.72 8.01
C ALA A 38 -8.08 11.37 7.13
N HIS A 39 -9.34 10.95 7.32
CA HIS A 39 -10.46 11.68 6.75
C HIS A 39 -10.82 12.86 7.67
N PRO A 40 -10.99 14.10 7.17
CA PRO A 40 -11.18 15.28 8.01
C PRO A 40 -12.51 15.31 8.78
N LYS A 41 -13.47 14.46 8.40
CA LYS A 41 -14.85 14.46 8.94
C LYS A 41 -15.38 13.11 9.39
N MET A 42 -14.74 12.01 9.00
CA MET A 42 -15.28 10.67 9.17
C MET A 42 -14.32 9.87 10.03
N ALA A 43 -14.83 8.86 10.74
CA ALA A 43 -14.01 8.01 11.60
C ALA A 43 -13.09 7.07 10.80
N TRP A 44 -13.45 6.76 9.55
CA TRP A 44 -12.58 6.01 8.64
C TRP A 44 -11.49 6.91 8.03
N ARG A 45 -10.38 6.32 7.62
CA ARG A 45 -9.29 7.01 6.92
C ARG A 45 -9.53 7.01 5.40
N TRP A 46 -8.89 7.93 4.70
CA TRP A 46 -8.82 7.92 3.25
C TRP A 46 -7.92 6.82 2.73
N ALA A 47 -6.80 6.57 3.40
CA ALA A 47 -5.89 5.49 3.05
C ALA A 47 -5.09 5.02 4.27
N GLU A 48 -4.69 3.75 4.23
CA GLU A 48 -3.88 3.06 5.22
C GLU A 48 -2.89 2.13 4.51
N ILE A 49 -1.66 2.10 5.04
CA ILE A 49 -0.66 1.08 4.74
C ILE A 49 -0.24 0.47 6.08
N GLU A 50 -0.34 -0.84 6.19
CA GLU A 50 0.17 -1.60 7.33
C GLU A 50 1.44 -2.32 6.91
N LEU A 51 2.49 -2.27 7.73
CA LEU A 51 3.72 -3.04 7.54
C LEU A 51 3.94 -3.94 8.74
N HIS A 52 4.34 -5.17 8.48
CA HIS A 52 4.63 -6.13 9.55
C HIS A 52 5.81 -7.03 9.18
N GLN A 53 6.75 -7.19 10.10
CA GLN A 53 7.83 -8.14 9.96
C GLN A 53 7.33 -9.54 10.30
N HIS A 54 7.38 -10.43 9.32
CA HIS A 54 7.10 -11.84 9.48
C HIS A 54 8.19 -12.53 10.32
N VAL A 55 7.86 -13.67 10.94
CA VAL A 55 8.75 -14.40 11.86
C VAL A 55 10.04 -14.92 11.21
N ASP A 56 10.09 -15.02 9.88
CA ASP A 56 11.29 -15.38 9.12
C ASP A 56 12.16 -14.18 8.71
N GLY A 57 11.81 -12.98 9.17
CA GLY A 57 12.54 -11.74 8.92
C GLY A 57 12.08 -10.95 7.69
N ARG A 58 11.25 -11.53 6.81
CA ARG A 58 10.67 -10.83 5.65
C ARG A 58 9.63 -9.82 6.10
N TRP A 59 9.35 -8.83 5.27
CA TRP A 59 8.35 -7.80 5.54
C TRP A 59 7.10 -8.00 4.69
N MET A 60 5.94 -7.93 5.32
CA MET A 60 4.63 -7.97 4.66
C MET A 60 4.02 -6.58 4.68
N TRP A 61 3.11 -6.34 3.73
CA TRP A 61 2.30 -5.12 3.71
C TRP A 61 0.82 -5.42 3.47
N SER A 62 -0.01 -4.45 3.80
CA SER A 62 -1.33 -4.32 3.21
C SER A 62 -1.62 -2.89 2.79
N THR A 63 -2.61 -2.75 1.92
CA THR A 63 -3.15 -1.48 1.49
C THR A 63 -4.65 -1.43 1.80
N SER A 64 -5.13 -0.28 2.26
CA SER A 64 -6.55 0.04 2.29
C SER A 64 -6.76 1.48 1.89
N PHE A 65 -7.86 1.75 1.19
CA PHE A 65 -8.29 3.10 0.87
C PHE A 65 -9.82 3.19 0.81
N ASN A 66 -10.30 4.40 1.03
CA ASN A 66 -11.68 4.79 0.88
C ASN A 66 -11.75 5.97 -0.09
N THR A 67 -12.76 6.01 -0.94
CA THR A 67 -13.10 7.16 -1.78
C THR A 67 -14.58 7.43 -1.62
N ASN A 68 -15.04 8.60 -2.09
CA ASN A 68 -16.47 8.91 -2.09
C ASN A 68 -17.33 7.95 -2.93
N GLY A 69 -16.72 7.10 -3.77
CA GLY A 69 -17.41 6.14 -4.65
C GLY A 69 -17.18 4.67 -4.26
N GLY A 70 -16.40 4.39 -3.21
CA GLY A 70 -16.15 3.05 -2.73
C GLY A 70 -14.76 2.89 -2.10
N GLY A 71 -14.47 1.73 -1.55
CA GLY A 71 -13.17 1.45 -0.94
C GLY A 71 -12.69 0.05 -1.25
N SER A 72 -11.41 -0.18 -1.00
CA SER A 72 -10.81 -1.51 -1.01
C SER A 72 -9.84 -1.60 0.14
N GLY A 73 -9.65 -2.81 0.67
CA GLY A 73 -8.66 -3.02 1.69
C GLY A 73 -8.60 -4.43 2.20
N TYR A 74 -7.47 -4.74 2.80
CA TYR A 74 -7.25 -5.99 3.51
C TYR A 74 -6.30 -5.76 4.68
N ARG A 75 -6.38 -6.64 5.68
CA ARG A 75 -5.48 -6.65 6.82
C ARG A 75 -4.17 -7.33 6.43
N VAL A 76 -3.01 -6.82 6.89
CA VAL A 76 -1.72 -7.46 6.61
C VAL A 76 -1.68 -8.91 7.11
N GLY A 77 -0.96 -9.78 6.38
CA GLY A 77 -0.70 -11.16 6.79
C GLY A 77 -0.31 -12.08 5.66
N GLU A 78 0.25 -13.24 6.03
CA GLU A 78 0.82 -14.26 5.12
C GLU A 78 -0.16 -14.70 4.04
N LYS A 79 -1.46 -14.70 4.38
CA LYS A 79 -2.55 -15.03 3.47
C LYS A 79 -2.44 -14.37 2.09
N TRP A 80 -1.96 -13.13 2.03
CA TRP A 80 -1.94 -12.36 0.77
C TRP A 80 -0.70 -12.65 -0.08
N GLY A 81 0.31 -13.32 0.47
CA GLY A 81 1.54 -13.66 -0.25
C GLY A 81 2.32 -12.43 -0.69
N HIS A 82 2.32 -11.38 0.13
CA HIS A 82 3.01 -10.12 -0.14
C HIS A 82 4.19 -10.00 0.79
N PHE A 83 5.40 -10.24 0.26
CA PHE A 83 6.63 -10.21 1.03
C PHE A 83 7.72 -9.37 0.36
N ALA A 84 8.55 -8.73 1.16
CA ALA A 84 9.68 -7.93 0.74
C ALA A 84 10.89 -8.20 1.65
N ALA A 85 12.09 -7.91 1.16
CA ALA A 85 13.33 -8.18 1.91
C ALA A 85 13.53 -7.20 3.08
N SER A 86 12.96 -6.01 3.00
CA SER A 86 13.08 -4.96 4.02
C SER A 86 11.78 -4.18 4.21
N ARG A 87 11.71 -3.42 5.30
CA ARG A 87 10.63 -2.47 5.59
C ARG A 87 10.41 -1.49 4.45
N ASP A 88 11.50 -0.92 3.93
CA ASP A 88 11.43 0.10 2.88
C ASP A 88 11.00 -0.48 1.53
N ASP A 89 11.42 -1.72 1.22
CA ASP A 89 10.90 -2.44 0.06
C ASP A 89 9.39 -2.71 0.21
N ALA A 90 8.93 -3.14 1.39
CA ALA A 90 7.51 -3.38 1.65
C ALA A 90 6.68 -2.09 1.52
N LEU A 91 7.18 -0.96 2.04
CA LEU A 91 6.55 0.34 1.88
C LEU A 91 6.49 0.74 0.40
N HIS A 92 7.59 0.59 -0.33
CA HIS A 92 7.62 0.87 -1.77
C HIS A 92 6.55 0.07 -2.53
N TYR A 93 6.47 -1.24 -2.31
CA TYR A 93 5.47 -2.07 -2.98
C TYR A 93 4.04 -1.80 -2.54
N ALA A 94 3.80 -1.39 -1.29
CA ALA A 94 2.49 -0.93 -0.84
C ALA A 94 2.06 0.36 -1.56
N ILE A 95 2.99 1.29 -1.75
CA ILE A 95 2.75 2.53 -2.51
C ILE A 95 2.43 2.20 -3.97
N GLU A 96 3.25 1.38 -4.63
CA GLU A 96 3.04 1.00 -6.03
C GLU A 96 1.71 0.25 -6.24
N GLU A 97 1.36 -0.66 -5.34
CA GLU A 97 0.09 -1.37 -5.37
C GLU A 97 -1.11 -0.41 -5.26
N MET A 98 -1.04 0.57 -4.35
CA MET A 98 -2.10 1.56 -4.20
C MET A 98 -2.20 2.48 -5.42
N ARG A 99 -1.06 2.91 -6.01
CA ARG A 99 -1.03 3.68 -7.27
C ARG A 99 -1.67 2.90 -8.41
N GLU A 100 -1.30 1.63 -8.57
CA GLU A 100 -1.83 0.74 -9.61
C GLU A 100 -3.34 0.55 -9.45
N HIS A 101 -3.81 0.32 -8.22
CA HIS A 101 -5.24 0.16 -7.94
C HIS A 101 -6.04 1.43 -8.26
N LEU A 102 -5.53 2.60 -7.87
CA LEU A 102 -6.19 3.88 -8.11
C LEU A 102 -6.12 4.31 -9.58
N GLY A 103 -5.02 3.99 -10.27
CA GLY A 103 -4.77 4.36 -11.67
C GLY A 103 -5.58 3.56 -12.69
N ARG A 104 -5.99 2.33 -12.36
CA ARG A 104 -6.76 1.44 -13.26
C ARG A 104 -8.26 1.71 -13.30
N ARG A 105 -8.78 2.62 -12.46
CA ARG A 105 -10.22 2.84 -12.29
C ARG A 105 -10.74 3.95 -13.19
N HIS A 106 -11.93 3.74 -13.76
CA HIS A 106 -12.72 4.83 -14.30
C HIS A 106 -13.34 5.62 -13.14
N LEU A 107 -12.80 6.81 -12.86
CA LEU A 107 -13.22 7.61 -11.71
C LEU A 107 -14.44 8.46 -12.02
N GLN A 108 -15.47 8.33 -11.19
CA GLN A 108 -16.58 9.27 -11.14
C GLN A 108 -16.10 10.63 -10.62
N ALA A 109 -16.85 11.70 -10.90
CA ALA A 109 -16.43 13.08 -10.60
C ALA A 109 -16.14 13.28 -9.10
N GLU A 110 -16.97 12.68 -8.25
CA GLU A 110 -16.91 12.72 -6.79
C GLU A 110 -15.70 11.97 -6.20
N GLU A 111 -15.13 10.99 -6.91
CA GLU A 111 -13.97 10.22 -6.46
C GLU A 111 -12.63 10.92 -6.75
N ARG A 112 -12.57 11.74 -7.81
CA ARG A 112 -11.33 12.35 -8.30
C ARG A 112 -10.59 13.14 -7.22
N LYS A 113 -11.33 13.84 -6.36
CA LYS A 113 -10.74 14.63 -5.27
C LYS A 113 -10.09 13.72 -4.22
N SER A 114 -10.80 12.69 -3.75
CA SER A 114 -10.25 11.74 -2.75
C SER A 114 -9.06 10.97 -3.33
N VAL A 115 -9.14 10.52 -4.58
CA VAL A 115 -8.03 9.82 -5.24
C VAL A 115 -6.81 10.72 -5.34
N ARG A 116 -6.98 11.97 -5.76
CA ARG A 116 -5.88 12.94 -5.81
C ARG A 116 -5.22 13.15 -4.44
N LEU A 117 -6.00 13.28 -3.38
CA LEU A 117 -5.47 13.41 -2.01
C LEU A 117 -4.65 12.19 -1.59
N ILE A 118 -5.12 10.98 -1.94
CA ILE A 118 -4.39 9.75 -1.64
C ILE A 118 -3.08 9.70 -2.44
N LEU A 119 -3.11 10.01 -3.73
CA LEU A 119 -1.90 10.03 -4.56
C LEU A 119 -0.89 11.07 -4.06
N GLU A 120 -1.34 12.28 -3.72
CA GLU A 120 -0.48 13.33 -3.13
C GLU A 120 0.13 12.87 -1.80
N TRP A 121 -0.64 12.16 -0.96
CA TRP A 121 -0.12 11.56 0.27
C TRP A 121 0.92 10.47 -0.01
N LEU A 122 0.72 9.61 -1.01
CA LEU A 122 1.70 8.58 -1.36
C LEU A 122 3.04 9.17 -1.81
N GLU A 123 3.06 10.34 -2.46
CA GLU A 123 4.31 11.04 -2.80
C GLU A 123 5.07 11.52 -1.55
N THR A 124 4.38 11.78 -0.43
CA THR A 124 5.04 12.20 0.83
C THR A 124 5.72 11.06 1.58
N LEU A 125 5.49 9.80 1.16
CA LEU A 125 6.03 8.60 1.79
C LEU A 125 7.29 8.07 1.08
N GLN A 126 7.70 8.69 -0.04
CA GLN A 126 8.89 8.34 -0.83
C GLN A 126 10.07 9.25 -0.48
#